data_AF-A0A8F9TWA5-F1
#
_entry.id   AF-A0A8F9TWA5-F1
#
_cell.length_a   1.000
_cell.length_b   1.000
_cell.length_c   1.000
_cell.angle_alpha   90.00
_cell.angle_beta   90.00
_cell.angle_gamma   90.00
#
_symmetry.space_group_name_H-M   'P 1'
#
loop_
_entity.id
_entity.type
_entity.pdbx_description
1 polymer ?
#
loop_
_entity_poly.entity_id
_entity_poly.type
_entity_poly.pdbx_seq_one_letter_code
_entity_poly.pdbx_strand_id
1 'polypeptide(L)'
;MHTLLLIMSVLVAIALLVSWIASRPRGAQFTPLANDVAAGIHDDLQITLEAAVATRHLLLKAGAAARAALIGTVADRPIGFAEDEGAIGDKIAFYPLGFGRRTVLGRSAAAIVSGAQLTSAANGKVITTPGAAGTYWVVGTAWGDAAGADEDIEIIPCTPFQVVVS
;
A
#
# COMPACT_ATOMS: atom_id res chain seq x y z
N MET A 1 21.26 28.90 -59.26
CA MET A 1 21.35 29.22 -57.81
C MET A 1 20.15 28.72 -57.01
N HIS A 2 18.91 28.83 -57.51
CA HIS A 2 17.72 28.34 -56.77
C HIS A 2 17.67 26.82 -56.56
N THR A 3 18.11 26.02 -57.54
CA THR A 3 18.13 24.55 -57.43
C THR A 3 19.11 24.05 -56.37
N LEU A 4 20.27 24.70 -56.24
CA LEU A 4 21.31 24.31 -55.28
C LEU A 4 20.91 24.66 -53.83
N LEU A 5 20.21 25.78 -53.63
CA LEU A 5 19.63 26.15 -52.33
C LEU A 5 18.52 25.19 -51.89
N LEU A 6 17.71 24.70 -52.85
CA LEU A 6 16.63 23.74 -52.59
C LEU A 6 17.17 22.36 -52.18
N ILE A 7 18.27 21.92 -52.81
CA ILE A 7 18.94 20.67 -52.43
C ILE A 7 19.53 20.77 -51.02
N MET A 8 20.16 21.90 -50.68
CA MET A 8 20.76 22.10 -49.36
C MET A 8 19.70 22.15 -48.24
N SER A 9 18.55 22.79 -48.47
CA SER A 9 17.48 22.86 -47.45
C SER A 9 16.86 21.49 -47.16
N VAL A 10 16.70 20.65 -48.19
CA VAL A 10 16.21 19.27 -48.05
C VAL A 10 17.21 18.42 -47.25
N LEU A 11 18.50 18.53 -47.52
CA LEU A 11 19.52 17.79 -46.79
C LEU A 11 19.57 18.17 -45.31
N VAL A 12 19.43 19.46 -44.99
CA VAL A 12 19.36 19.92 -43.59
C VAL A 12 18.10 19.39 -42.90
N ALA A 13 16.95 19.40 -43.58
CA ALA A 13 15.71 18.87 -43.02
C ALA A 13 15.81 17.35 -42.74
N ILE A 14 16.44 16.59 -43.63
CA ILE A 14 16.68 15.14 -43.43
C ILE A 14 17.62 14.91 -42.26
N ALA A 15 18.72 15.67 -42.16
CA ALA A 15 19.68 15.53 -41.05
C ALA A 15 19.03 15.83 -39.69
N LEU A 16 18.18 16.87 -39.61
CA LEU A 16 17.43 17.20 -38.41
C LEU A 16 16.40 16.12 -38.06
N LEU A 17 15.71 15.54 -39.05
CA LEU A 17 14.77 14.45 -38.82
C LEU A 17 15.45 13.19 -38.29
N VAL A 18 16.59 12.82 -38.87
CA VAL A 18 17.39 11.66 -38.42
C VAL A 18 17.92 11.89 -37.01
N SER A 19 18.43 13.08 -36.72
CA SER A 19 18.88 13.46 -35.37
C SER A 19 17.74 13.41 -34.35
N TRP A 20 16.54 13.88 -34.71
CA TRP A 20 15.37 13.82 -33.85
C TRP A 20 14.91 12.37 -33.59
N ILE A 21 14.88 11.51 -34.61
CA ILE A 21 14.53 10.09 -34.45
C ILE A 21 15.59 9.35 -33.61
N ALA A 22 16.87 9.66 -33.80
CA ALA A 22 17.96 9.05 -33.04
C ALA A 22 18.04 9.53 -31.59
N SER A 23 17.63 10.77 -31.33
CA SER A 23 17.59 11.37 -29.98
C SER A 23 16.29 11.08 -29.23
N ARG A 24 15.28 10.49 -29.88
CA ARG A 24 14.15 9.93 -29.15
C ARG A 24 14.70 8.92 -28.14
N PRO A 25 14.39 9.04 -26.85
CA PRO A 25 14.77 8.05 -25.87
C PRO A 25 14.20 6.72 -26.34
N ARG A 26 15.08 5.85 -26.87
CA ARG A 26 14.75 4.45 -27.12
C ARG A 26 14.28 3.95 -25.77
N GLY A 27 13.00 3.54 -25.74
CA GLY A 27 12.22 3.33 -24.53
C GLY A 27 13.08 2.76 -23.43
N ALA A 28 12.97 3.36 -22.25
CA ALA A 28 13.57 2.85 -21.03
C ALA A 28 13.55 1.32 -21.13
N GLN A 29 14.74 0.72 -21.19
CA GLN A 29 14.83 -0.71 -21.02
C GLN A 29 14.12 -0.94 -19.69
N PHE A 30 12.92 -1.51 -19.75
CA PHE A 30 12.41 -2.26 -18.63
C PHE A 30 13.40 -3.40 -18.53
N THR A 31 14.52 -3.16 -17.84
CA THR A 31 15.30 -4.21 -17.26
C THR A 31 14.28 -4.87 -16.34
N PRO A 32 13.76 -6.07 -16.65
CA PRO A 32 13.11 -6.81 -15.60
C PRO A 32 14.25 -7.13 -14.65
N LEU A 33 14.43 -6.30 -13.62
CA LEU A 33 15.19 -6.65 -12.44
C LEU A 33 14.43 -7.85 -11.88
N ALA A 34 14.81 -9.04 -12.32
CA ALA A 34 14.64 -10.24 -11.55
C ALA A 34 15.47 -10.04 -10.29
N ASN A 35 14.95 -9.22 -9.37
CA ASN A 35 15.40 -9.25 -8.00
C ASN A 35 15.12 -10.68 -7.56
N ASP A 36 16.19 -11.41 -7.23
CA ASP A 36 16.04 -12.61 -6.43
C ASP A 36 15.17 -12.22 -5.23
N VAL A 37 14.00 -12.84 -5.09
CA VAL A 37 13.04 -12.54 -4.01
C VAL A 37 13.64 -12.88 -2.63
N ALA A 38 14.83 -13.49 -2.62
CA ALA A 38 15.63 -13.80 -1.44
C ALA A 38 16.74 -12.77 -1.12
N ALA A 39 16.99 -11.76 -1.96
CA ALA A 39 18.09 -10.81 -1.75
C ALA A 39 17.65 -9.34 -1.83
N GLY A 40 17.98 -8.57 -0.78
CA GLY A 40 17.88 -7.11 -0.75
C GLY A 40 16.94 -6.55 0.31
N ILE A 41 16.75 -5.23 0.25
CA ILE A 41 15.74 -4.49 1.03
C ILE A 41 14.58 -4.22 0.07
N HIS A 42 13.35 -4.52 0.49
CA HIS A 42 12.16 -4.31 -0.30
C HIS A 42 11.38 -3.13 0.29
N ASP A 43 11.12 -2.12 -0.54
CA ASP A 43 10.30 -0.96 -0.15
C ASP A 43 8.81 -1.30 -0.14
N ASP A 44 8.39 -2.23 -1.00
CA ASP A 44 7.02 -2.75 -1.09
C ASP A 44 6.99 -4.23 -0.78
N LEU A 45 6.00 -4.64 0.03
CA LEU A 45 5.77 -6.04 0.36
C LEU A 45 4.50 -6.55 -0.30
N GLN A 46 4.58 -7.79 -0.76
CA GLN A 46 3.43 -8.56 -1.22
C GLN A 46 3.18 -9.73 -0.27
N ILE A 47 1.91 -10.07 -0.11
CA ILE A 47 1.46 -11.16 0.75
C ILE A 47 0.41 -12.00 0.03
N THR A 48 0.46 -13.32 0.23
CA THR A 48 -0.53 -14.24 -0.34
C THR A 48 -1.77 -14.28 0.54
N LEU A 49 -2.96 -14.18 -0.04
CA LEU A 49 -4.21 -14.23 0.70
C LEU A 49 -4.66 -15.67 0.99
N GLU A 50 -5.00 -15.96 2.24
CA GLU A 50 -5.69 -17.19 2.66
C GLU A 50 -7.20 -16.99 2.87
N ALA A 51 -7.65 -15.74 2.83
CA ALA A 51 -9.05 -15.35 2.82
C ALA A 51 -9.26 -14.25 1.77
N ALA A 52 -10.42 -14.23 1.13
CA ALA A 52 -10.74 -13.17 0.18
C ALA A 52 -10.82 -11.81 0.90
N VAL A 53 -10.18 -10.80 0.32
CA VAL A 53 -10.22 -9.40 0.75
C VAL A 53 -11.13 -8.66 -0.22
N ALA A 54 -12.37 -8.42 0.21
CA ALA A 54 -13.40 -7.81 -0.62
C ALA A 54 -13.34 -6.27 -0.66
N THR A 55 -12.52 -5.66 0.20
CA THR A 55 -12.38 -4.20 0.27
C THR A 55 -10.95 -3.87 0.67
N ARG A 56 -10.40 -2.79 0.12
CA ARG A 56 -9.07 -2.27 0.50
C ARG A 56 -9.05 -1.77 1.95
N HIS A 57 -7.84 -1.52 2.43
CA HIS A 57 -7.54 -0.90 3.72
C HIS A 57 -8.03 -1.70 4.93
N LEU A 58 -8.26 -3.01 4.72
CA LEU A 58 -8.53 -3.94 5.80
C LEU A 58 -7.23 -4.38 6.46
N LEU A 59 -7.25 -4.39 7.79
CA LEU A 59 -6.21 -4.88 8.67
C LEU A 59 -6.06 -6.39 8.51
N LEU A 60 -4.83 -6.81 8.23
CA LEU A 60 -4.47 -8.21 8.06
C LEU A 60 -3.74 -8.74 9.29
N LYS A 61 -3.83 -10.06 9.45
CA LYS A 61 -3.03 -10.86 10.38
C LYS A 61 -2.20 -11.89 9.62
N ALA A 62 -1.20 -12.44 10.28
CA ALA A 62 -0.46 -13.56 9.73
C ALA A 62 -1.39 -14.77 9.47
N GLY A 63 -1.26 -15.35 8.29
CA GLY A 63 -1.90 -16.61 7.91
C GLY A 63 -1.18 -17.82 8.51
N ALA A 64 -1.65 -19.01 8.13
CA ALA A 64 -1.04 -20.27 8.53
C ALA A 64 0.28 -20.52 7.78
N ALA A 65 0.36 -20.15 6.51
CA ALA A 65 1.57 -20.28 5.71
C ALA A 65 2.52 -19.07 5.87
N ALA A 66 3.80 -19.30 5.61
CA ALA A 66 4.78 -18.23 5.55
C ALA A 66 4.44 -17.23 4.44
N ARG A 67 4.52 -15.93 4.75
CA ARG A 67 4.19 -14.83 3.81
C ARG A 67 2.74 -14.93 3.29
N ALA A 68 1.83 -15.40 4.15
CA ALA A 68 0.41 -15.42 3.89
C ALA A 68 -0.37 -14.61 4.94
N ALA A 69 -1.57 -14.17 4.57
CA ALA A 69 -2.41 -13.34 5.42
C ALA A 69 -3.88 -13.72 5.40
N LEU A 70 -4.53 -13.42 6.54
CA LEU A 70 -5.98 -13.49 6.75
C LEU A 70 -6.48 -12.11 7.19
N ILE A 71 -7.79 -11.89 7.10
CA ILE A 71 -8.42 -10.71 7.71
C ILE A 71 -8.26 -10.80 9.24
N GLY A 72 -7.79 -9.70 9.84
CA GLY A 72 -7.60 -9.59 11.29
C GLY A 72 -8.92 -9.53 12.06
N THR A 73 -8.90 -10.02 13.29
CA THR A 73 -9.98 -9.81 14.26
C THR A 73 -9.48 -9.03 15.48
N VAL A 74 -10.37 -8.76 16.44
CA VAL A 74 -10.05 -8.04 17.68
C VAL A 74 -8.92 -8.72 18.47
N ALA A 75 -8.86 -10.06 18.48
CA ALA A 75 -7.91 -10.81 19.29
C ALA A 75 -6.54 -11.02 18.59
N ASP A 76 -6.51 -10.88 17.27
CA ASP A 76 -5.33 -11.20 16.48
C ASP A 76 -4.31 -10.06 16.51
N ARG A 77 -3.02 -10.41 16.57
CA ARG A 77 -1.95 -9.44 16.36
C ARG A 77 -1.97 -9.00 14.89
N PRO A 78 -2.22 -7.71 14.59
CA PRO A 78 -2.21 -7.25 13.22
C PRO A 78 -0.79 -7.12 12.70
N ILE A 79 -0.64 -7.26 11.38
CA ILE A 79 0.65 -7.15 10.71
C ILE A 79 0.72 -5.93 9.78
N GLY A 80 -0.42 -5.41 9.32
CA GLY A 80 -0.47 -4.40 8.27
C GLY A 80 -1.85 -4.22 7.66
N PHE A 81 -1.94 -3.38 6.63
CA PHE A 81 -3.16 -3.12 5.85
C PHE A 81 -3.06 -3.69 4.44
N ALA A 82 -4.18 -4.18 3.90
CA ALA A 82 -4.33 -4.54 2.51
C ALA A 82 -4.44 -3.27 1.64
N GLU A 83 -3.56 -3.11 0.66
CA GLU A 83 -3.61 -1.98 -0.29
C GLU A 83 -4.47 -2.32 -1.52
N ASP A 84 -4.83 -3.59 -1.68
CA ASP A 84 -5.62 -4.08 -2.80
C ASP A 84 -6.65 -5.15 -2.37
N GLU A 85 -7.59 -5.41 -3.27
CA GLU A 85 -8.59 -6.47 -3.15
C GLU A 85 -8.09 -7.76 -3.81
N GLY A 86 -8.61 -8.92 -3.40
CA GLY A 86 -8.19 -10.19 -3.98
C GLY A 86 -8.94 -11.41 -3.46
N ALA A 87 -8.89 -12.49 -4.20
CA ALA A 87 -9.40 -13.79 -3.81
C ALA A 87 -8.34 -14.61 -3.05
N ILE A 88 -8.77 -15.76 -2.52
CA ILE A 88 -7.86 -16.72 -1.87
C ILE A 88 -6.81 -17.18 -2.90
N GLY A 89 -5.54 -17.13 -2.50
CA GLY A 89 -4.39 -17.49 -3.33
C GLY A 89 -3.75 -16.33 -4.09
N ASP A 90 -4.44 -15.18 -4.18
CA ASP A 90 -3.89 -14.00 -4.83
C ASP A 90 -2.76 -13.39 -4.00
N LYS A 91 -1.78 -12.78 -4.69
CA LYS A 91 -0.75 -11.95 -4.06
C LYS A 91 -1.15 -10.50 -4.19
N ILE A 92 -1.36 -9.83 -3.07
CA ILE A 92 -1.75 -8.41 -3.04
C ILE A 92 -0.63 -7.56 -2.45
N ALA A 93 -0.65 -6.27 -2.79
CA ALA A 93 0.17 -5.27 -2.12
C ALA A 93 -0.30 -5.09 -0.68
N PHE A 94 0.67 -4.94 0.22
CA PHE A 94 0.43 -4.91 1.66
C PHE A 94 1.34 -3.88 2.33
N TYR A 95 0.75 -3.06 3.20
CA TYR A 95 1.47 -2.10 4.00
C TYR A 95 1.74 -2.66 5.41
N PRO A 96 2.97 -3.10 5.73
CA PRO A 96 3.34 -3.55 7.08
C PRO A 96 3.23 -2.43 8.14
N LEU A 97 2.59 -2.73 9.27
CA LEU A 97 2.53 -1.81 10.42
C LEU A 97 3.92 -1.61 11.04
N GLY A 98 4.22 -0.37 11.44
CA GLY A 98 5.51 0.00 12.02
C GLY A 98 6.66 0.12 11.01
N PHE A 99 6.41 -0.16 9.73
CA PHE A 99 7.41 -0.10 8.67
C PHE A 99 7.03 1.02 7.70
N GLY A 100 7.42 2.25 8.04
CA GLY A 100 7.26 3.39 7.14
C GLY A 100 7.26 4.74 7.83
N ARG A 101 7.54 5.78 7.04
CA ARG A 101 7.49 7.20 7.46
C ARG A 101 6.18 7.88 7.03
N ARG A 102 5.19 7.11 6.60
CA ARG A 102 3.98 7.59 5.95
C ARG A 102 2.77 7.21 6.78
N THR A 103 1.72 7.99 6.63
CA THR A 103 0.38 7.59 7.02
C THR A 103 -0.14 6.49 6.09
N VAL A 104 -1.12 5.73 6.57
CA VAL A 104 -1.79 4.66 5.82
C VAL A 104 -3.29 4.79 5.99
N LEU A 105 -4.06 4.33 5.01
CA LEU A 105 -5.51 4.27 5.12
C LEU A 105 -5.92 2.98 5.85
N GLY A 106 -6.88 3.11 6.76
CA GLY A 106 -7.55 1.98 7.39
C GLY A 106 -9.07 2.13 7.30
N ARG A 107 -9.79 1.00 7.33
CA ARG A 107 -11.26 0.99 7.28
C ARG A 107 -11.87 1.13 8.68
N SER A 108 -12.74 2.10 8.90
CA SER A 108 -13.38 2.35 10.20
C SER A 108 -14.47 1.32 10.54
N ALA A 109 -14.56 0.93 11.80
CA ALA A 109 -15.67 0.12 12.34
C ALA A 109 -16.82 0.97 12.90
N ALA A 110 -16.56 2.24 13.20
CA ALA A 110 -17.48 3.20 13.78
C ALA A 110 -16.95 4.63 13.54
N ALA A 111 -17.66 5.65 14.02
CA ALA A 111 -17.16 7.01 14.02
C ALA A 111 -15.84 7.11 14.83
N ILE A 112 -14.86 7.85 14.29
CA ILE A 112 -13.53 8.05 14.86
C ILE A 112 -13.19 9.53 14.75
N VAL A 113 -12.55 10.06 15.79
CA VAL A 113 -12.07 11.46 15.82
C VAL A 113 -10.54 11.46 15.70
N SER A 114 -10.00 12.47 15.02
CA SER A 114 -8.57 12.71 14.89
C SER A 114 -7.89 12.76 16.26
N GLY A 115 -6.69 12.19 16.34
CA GLY A 115 -5.92 12.03 17.58
C GLY A 115 -6.34 10.84 18.45
N ALA A 116 -7.45 10.16 18.15
CA ALA A 116 -7.84 8.95 18.88
C ALA A 116 -6.82 7.81 18.69
N GLN A 117 -6.54 7.08 19.77
CA GLN A 117 -5.75 5.86 19.71
C GLN A 117 -6.60 4.74 19.10
N LEU A 118 -6.08 4.09 18.07
CA LEU A 118 -6.80 3.09 17.29
C LEU A 118 -6.36 1.68 17.64
N THR A 119 -7.34 0.79 17.72
CA THR A 119 -7.17 -0.64 17.96
C THR A 119 -7.82 -1.48 16.86
N SER A 120 -7.38 -2.74 16.72
CA SER A 120 -8.00 -3.70 15.82
C SER A 120 -9.46 -3.97 16.21
N ALA A 121 -10.33 -4.02 15.19
CA ALA A 121 -11.72 -4.41 15.32
C ALA A 121 -11.98 -5.70 14.52
N ALA A 122 -13.22 -6.19 14.58
CA ALA A 122 -13.63 -7.32 13.74
C ALA A 122 -13.56 -6.97 12.25
N ASN A 123 -13.43 -8.00 11.39
CA ASN A 123 -13.43 -7.89 9.93
C ASN A 123 -12.32 -6.98 9.37
N GLY A 124 -11.16 -6.94 10.02
CA GLY A 124 -10.02 -6.14 9.57
C GLY A 124 -10.25 -4.63 9.68
N LYS A 125 -11.20 -4.19 10.49
CA LYS A 125 -11.45 -2.76 10.67
C LYS A 125 -10.63 -2.18 11.83
N VAL A 126 -10.62 -0.87 11.94
CA VAL A 126 -10.06 -0.13 13.08
C VAL A 126 -11.16 0.58 13.84
N ILE A 127 -10.96 0.73 15.15
CA ILE A 127 -11.87 1.45 16.04
C ILE A 127 -11.07 2.24 17.07
N THR A 128 -11.65 3.30 17.61
CA THR A 128 -11.14 3.94 18.83
C THR A 128 -11.01 2.91 19.95
N THR A 129 -9.89 2.95 20.67
CA THR A 129 -9.62 2.07 21.81
C THR A 129 -10.82 2.07 22.76
N PRO A 130 -11.48 0.92 22.95
CA PRO A 130 -12.67 0.87 23.80
C PRO A 130 -12.34 1.19 25.26
N GLY A 131 -13.26 1.87 25.95
CA GLY A 131 -13.17 2.07 27.40
C GLY A 131 -13.61 0.86 28.23
N ALA A 132 -14.04 -0.23 27.59
CA ALA A 132 -14.43 -1.45 28.27
C ALA A 132 -13.21 -2.27 28.68
N ALA A 133 -13.33 -3.03 29.77
CA ALA A 133 -12.26 -3.91 30.22
C ALA A 133 -11.94 -4.96 29.14
N GLY A 134 -10.67 -5.11 28.81
CA GLY A 134 -10.23 -5.95 27.71
C GLY A 134 -8.77 -5.78 27.35
N THR A 135 -8.28 -6.67 26.49
CA THR A 135 -6.95 -6.56 25.87
C THR A 135 -7.13 -6.22 24.40
N TYR A 136 -6.49 -5.14 23.97
CA TYR A 136 -6.64 -4.60 22.62
C TYR A 136 -5.29 -4.44 21.94
N TRP A 137 -5.23 -4.70 20.64
CA TRP A 137 -4.04 -4.44 19.83
C TRP A 137 -4.09 -3.03 19.25
N VAL A 138 -3.20 -2.16 19.73
CA VAL A 138 -3.06 -0.80 19.19
C VAL A 138 -2.35 -0.86 17.84
N VAL A 139 -2.90 -0.16 16.86
CA VAL A 139 -2.40 -0.11 15.48
C VAL A 139 -1.83 1.26 15.10
N GLY A 140 -2.18 2.31 15.84
CA GLY A 140 -1.71 3.65 15.59
C GLY A 140 -2.62 4.72 16.17
N THR A 141 -2.53 5.91 15.60
CA THR A 141 -3.33 7.08 15.98
C THR A 141 -4.04 7.63 14.74
N ALA A 142 -5.31 8.03 14.89
CA ALA A 142 -6.07 8.67 13.84
C ALA A 142 -5.46 10.04 13.48
N TRP A 143 -5.27 10.30 12.19
CA TRP A 143 -4.88 11.62 11.67
C TRP A 143 -6.09 12.39 11.13
N GLY A 144 -7.08 11.71 10.57
CA GLY A 144 -8.37 12.27 10.15
C GLY A 144 -9.54 11.85 11.03
N ASP A 145 -10.74 12.26 10.63
CA ASP A 145 -12.02 11.83 11.21
C ASP A 145 -12.68 10.78 10.30
N ALA A 146 -13.49 9.89 10.89
CA ALA A 146 -14.49 9.07 10.20
C ALA A 146 -15.86 9.37 10.81
N ALA A 147 -16.85 9.70 9.98
CA ALA A 147 -18.20 10.03 10.42
C ALA A 147 -19.00 8.76 10.80
N GLY A 148 -18.61 7.60 10.26
CA GLY A 148 -19.31 6.34 10.48
C GLY A 148 -18.45 5.12 10.25
N ALA A 149 -19.09 3.95 10.28
CA ALA A 149 -18.46 2.69 9.89
C ALA A 149 -18.26 2.63 8.37
N ASP A 150 -17.30 1.82 7.94
CA ASP A 150 -17.01 1.59 6.52
C ASP A 150 -16.54 2.84 5.77
N GLU A 151 -15.81 3.72 6.46
CA GLU A 151 -15.12 4.86 5.87
C GLU A 151 -13.62 4.66 5.96
N ASP A 152 -12.89 5.19 4.98
CA ASP A 152 -11.44 5.15 5.00
C ASP A 152 -10.92 6.33 5.82
N ILE A 153 -10.07 6.04 6.80
CA ILE A 153 -9.47 7.01 7.69
C ILE A 153 -7.95 6.96 7.56
N GLU A 154 -7.33 8.13 7.57
CA GLU A 154 -5.87 8.24 7.58
C GLU A 154 -5.32 8.02 9.00
N ILE A 155 -4.31 7.14 9.09
CA ILE A 155 -3.73 6.64 10.34
C ILE A 155 -2.24 6.89 10.33
N ILE A 156 -1.68 7.34 11.44
CA ILE A 156 -0.24 7.27 11.72
C ILE A 156 0.02 5.88 12.33
N PRO A 157 0.59 4.93 11.56
CA PRO A 157 0.74 3.57 12.03
C PRO A 157 1.87 3.46 13.08
N CYS A 158 1.72 2.54 14.02
CA CYS A 158 2.78 2.16 14.95
C CYS A 158 3.12 0.68 14.83
N THR A 159 4.22 0.25 15.46
CA THR A 159 4.43 -1.18 15.66
C THR A 159 3.33 -1.71 16.60
N PRO A 160 2.61 -2.78 16.26
CA PRO A 160 1.49 -3.24 17.08
C PRO A 160 1.91 -3.70 18.47
N PHE A 161 1.21 -3.22 19.50
CA PHE A 161 1.41 -3.61 20.89
C PHE A 161 0.06 -3.78 21.60
N GLN A 162 0.05 -4.54 22.69
CA GLN A 162 -1.16 -4.76 23.49
C GLN A 162 -1.32 -3.68 24.55
N VAL A 163 -2.56 -3.21 24.71
CA VAL A 163 -3.00 -2.41 25.84
C VAL A 163 -4.08 -3.20 26.58
N VAL A 164 -3.95 -3.25 27.90
CA VAL A 164 -4.98 -3.80 28.79
C VAL A 164 -5.73 -2.62 29.40
N VAL A 165 -7.04 -2.58 29.16
CA VAL A 165 -7.96 -1.67 29.83
C VAL A 165 -8.58 -2.45 30.98
N SER A 166 -8.49 -1.90 32.20
CA SER A 166 -8.96 -2.50 33.45
C SER A 166 -9.99 -1.62 34.13
#